data_AF-A0A3A5ALB6-F1
#
_entry.id   AF-A0A3A5ALB6-F1
#
_cell.length_a   1.000
_cell.length_b   1.000
_cell.length_c   1.000
_cell.angle_alpha   90.00
_cell.angle_beta   90.00
_cell.angle_gamma   90.00
#
_symmetry.space_group_name_H-M   'P 1'
#
loop_
_entity.id
_entity.type
_entity.pdbx_description
1 polymer ?
#
loop_
_entity_poly.entity_id
_entity_poly.type
_entity_poly.pdbx_seq_one_letter_code
_entity_poly.pdbx_strand_id
1 'polypeptide(L)'
;MIRTDESGLSRGGRFAFPKGGTEGKRVGIGPKKYLKTLLQFVLKDLVEENEIAARDELIRKLSASEQRYHALFQYYPIGTVVVDQEGRITEYNLAREKSAPRLPRIGDVMYKDYAGKHQIDMHAELMEVIRSGAAKEFAEVQYEDRLLQVQISPFPGGAIIISMDITESRKSQAERKRLEAQLQQARKMEAIGNLAGGIAHRFNNALAVISAHIDLLDMDLPEDPAVAGHTEPMKDTVRKMTHLTSQLLAYARGGKYQPKIMGLSDFVTETLPLVRHAVRPGVSVRADLPSEIWPVMADFTQMQMVLSAVISNASDATEDGGVIRVSAVNREMTERDLIEYSGLAPGPYIILSIEDNGNGMDEEIRKHIFEPFFTTKAHGRGLGMAAVYGIVKNHAGWTQVESEPGKGTSVHILLPAAKTKIEERKEPELTHAGGTGTVLVIEDDELVMDATKKMVERLGYRVLAATTGAESLKVVSEYQGDIDLAILDIQLPDMHGKDIYPRLMRYRPGLKVIVCSGYSIEGPAQEILNAGAEAFLQKPFSMAALSRVLHHMLGIVEEPASIARVQ
;
A
#
# COMPACT_ATOMS: atom_id res chain seq x y z
N MET A 1 20.91 -37.77 44.42
CA MET A 1 21.50 -39.13 44.38
C MET A 1 22.05 -39.34 42.97
N ILE A 2 23.33 -39.54 42.68
CA ILE A 2 24.59 -39.59 43.41
C ILE A 2 25.64 -39.02 42.42
N ARG A 3 26.53 -38.14 42.91
CA ARG A 3 27.75 -37.68 42.24
C ARG A 3 28.76 -38.82 42.14
N THR A 4 29.60 -38.81 41.11
CA THR A 4 31.04 -39.04 41.29
C THR A 4 31.82 -38.14 40.36
N ASP A 5 32.61 -37.30 41.01
CA ASP A 5 33.66 -36.43 40.51
C ASP A 5 35.00 -37.17 40.66
N GLU A 6 36.07 -36.51 40.22
CA GLU A 6 37.50 -36.79 40.48
C GLU A 6 38.21 -37.83 39.59
N SER A 7 39.50 -37.73 39.27
CA SER A 7 40.49 -36.65 39.17
C SER A 7 41.83 -37.33 38.80
N GLY A 8 42.76 -36.61 38.15
CA GLY A 8 44.20 -36.94 38.09
C GLY A 8 44.65 -37.86 36.93
N LEU A 9 45.76 -37.64 36.22
CA LEU A 9 46.97 -36.88 36.52
C LEU A 9 47.60 -36.23 35.28
N SER A 10 48.16 -35.08 35.60
CA SER A 10 49.09 -34.17 34.92
C SER A 10 50.44 -34.75 34.45
N ARG A 11 51.08 -33.96 33.55
CA ARG A 11 52.53 -33.76 33.23
C ARG A 11 52.99 -34.44 31.93
N GLY A 12 53.64 -33.76 30.99
CA GLY A 12 54.25 -32.43 31.00
C GLY A 12 54.50 -31.89 29.58
N GLY A 13 54.62 -30.57 29.48
CA GLY A 13 54.91 -29.89 28.23
C GLY A 13 56.39 -29.89 27.86
N ARG A 14 56.70 -29.59 26.60
CA ARG A 14 57.37 -28.36 26.15
C ARG A 14 57.67 -28.43 24.63
N PHE A 15 57.26 -27.36 23.93
CA PHE A 15 57.87 -26.67 22.79
C PHE A 15 58.62 -27.46 21.69
N ALA A 16 58.16 -27.32 20.44
CA ALA A 16 58.76 -26.38 19.45
C ALA A 16 58.09 -26.52 18.08
N PHE A 17 57.60 -25.40 17.52
CA PHE A 17 57.27 -25.27 16.10
C PHE A 17 58.51 -24.81 15.33
N PRO A 18 58.85 -25.42 14.18
CA PRO A 18 59.53 -24.70 13.11
C PRO A 18 58.51 -24.19 12.10
N LYS A 19 58.61 -22.88 11.81
CA LYS A 19 58.00 -22.25 10.64
C LYS A 19 58.69 -22.71 9.36
N GLY A 20 57.90 -22.99 8.34
CA GLY A 20 58.30 -23.27 6.96
C GLY A 20 57.15 -24.06 6.33
N GLY A 21 56.20 -23.44 5.64
CA GLY A 21 56.41 -22.83 4.33
C GLY A 21 55.94 -23.85 3.28
N THR A 22 55.04 -23.41 2.40
CA THR A 22 54.48 -24.10 1.22
C THR A 22 53.17 -24.91 1.38
N GLU A 23 52.15 -24.40 0.67
CA GLU A 23 50.99 -25.07 0.07
C GLU A 23 50.18 -26.07 0.90
N GLY A 24 49.09 -25.58 1.50
CA GLY A 24 48.00 -26.41 1.99
C GLY A 24 47.20 -27.04 0.84
N LYS A 25 47.70 -28.15 0.27
CA LYS A 25 46.85 -29.12 -0.42
C LYS A 25 45.87 -29.71 0.61
N ARG A 26 44.56 -29.45 0.45
CA ARG A 26 43.52 -30.26 1.08
C ARG A 26 43.69 -31.70 0.58
N VAL A 27 44.21 -32.58 1.43
CA VAL A 27 44.22 -34.03 1.17
C VAL A 27 42.79 -34.53 1.37
N GLY A 28 41.98 -34.45 0.32
CA GLY A 28 40.75 -35.21 0.22
C GLY A 28 41.11 -36.68 0.06
N ILE A 29 41.00 -37.45 1.15
CA ILE A 29 41.15 -38.90 1.14
C ILE A 29 39.94 -39.48 0.40
N GLY A 30 40.05 -39.63 -0.91
CA GLY A 30 39.00 -40.19 -1.75
C GLY A 30 38.90 -41.72 -1.66
N PRO A 31 37.71 -42.31 -1.91
CA PRO A 31 37.42 -43.74 -1.77
C PRO A 31 38.26 -44.67 -2.68
N LYS A 32 38.98 -44.13 -3.67
CA LYS A 32 39.89 -44.88 -4.54
C LYS A 32 41.15 -45.41 -3.81
N LYS A 33 41.63 -44.75 -2.76
CA LYS A 33 42.83 -45.20 -2.03
C LYS A 33 42.52 -46.40 -1.12
N TYR A 34 41.33 -46.43 -0.54
CA TYR A 34 40.84 -47.55 0.27
C TYR A 34 40.64 -48.82 -0.56
N LEU A 35 40.00 -48.73 -1.75
CA LEU A 35 39.80 -49.90 -2.61
C LEU A 35 41.12 -50.50 -3.10
N LYS A 36 42.11 -49.66 -3.44
CA LYS A 36 43.42 -50.12 -3.95
C LYS A 36 44.26 -50.78 -2.85
N THR A 37 44.21 -50.26 -1.63
CA THR A 37 44.86 -50.88 -0.46
C THR A 37 44.16 -52.17 -0.05
N LEU A 38 42.82 -52.25 -0.16
CA LEU A 38 42.06 -53.47 0.08
C LEU A 38 42.41 -54.56 -0.95
N LEU A 39 42.50 -54.20 -2.23
CA LEU A 39 42.83 -55.15 -3.31
C LEU A 39 44.26 -55.70 -3.17
N GLN A 40 45.22 -54.87 -2.74
CA GLN A 40 46.60 -55.31 -2.50
C GLN A 40 46.78 -56.17 -1.25
N PHE A 41 45.91 -56.00 -0.23
CA PHE A 41 45.90 -56.86 0.95
C PHE A 41 45.30 -58.23 0.63
N VAL A 42 44.21 -58.25 -0.15
CA VAL A 42 43.51 -59.48 -0.59
C VAL A 42 44.39 -60.37 -1.47
N LEU A 43 45.27 -59.79 -2.29
CA LEU A 43 46.19 -60.57 -3.16
C LEU A 43 47.41 -61.17 -2.44
N LYS A 44 47.71 -60.76 -1.21
CA LYS A 44 48.91 -61.21 -0.47
C LYS A 44 48.65 -62.31 0.55
N ASP A 45 47.40 -62.45 1.01
CA ASP A 45 46.97 -63.48 1.97
C ASP A 45 46.56 -64.82 1.32
N LEU A 46 46.69 -64.93 -0.01
CA LEU A 46 46.15 -66.03 -0.82
C LEU A 46 47.13 -67.21 -1.02
N VAL A 47 47.92 -67.56 -0.01
CA VAL A 47 48.83 -68.73 -0.07
C VAL A 47 48.57 -69.69 1.11
N GLU A 48 47.68 -70.63 0.81
CA GLU A 48 47.72 -72.09 1.09
C GLU A 48 47.08 -72.76 2.33
N GLU A 49 46.48 -72.08 3.31
CA GLU A 49 45.56 -72.79 4.26
C GLU A 49 44.46 -71.92 4.90
N ASN A 50 44.38 -70.64 4.51
CA ASN A 50 43.50 -69.63 5.12
C ASN A 50 42.31 -69.21 4.22
N GLU A 51 42.16 -69.84 3.06
CA GLU A 51 41.24 -69.36 1.99
C GLU A 51 39.77 -69.45 2.37
N ILE A 52 39.33 -70.50 3.07
CA ILE A 52 37.89 -70.70 3.36
C ILE A 52 37.42 -69.69 4.43
N ALA A 53 38.16 -69.55 5.53
CA ALA A 53 37.80 -68.61 6.59
C ALA A 53 37.89 -67.14 6.13
N ALA A 54 38.93 -66.79 5.37
CA ALA A 54 39.08 -65.46 4.79
C ALA A 54 37.99 -65.16 3.74
N ARG A 55 37.62 -66.14 2.91
CA ARG A 55 36.50 -66.05 1.96
C ARG A 55 35.16 -65.86 2.67
N ASP A 56 34.88 -66.62 3.72
CA ASP A 56 33.62 -66.52 4.48
C ASP A 56 33.50 -65.20 5.25
N GLU A 57 34.62 -64.66 5.75
CA GLU A 57 34.67 -63.32 6.32
C GLU A 57 34.44 -62.23 5.27
N LEU A 58 35.03 -62.39 4.08
CA LEU A 58 34.87 -61.45 2.97
C LEU A 58 33.43 -61.45 2.43
N ILE A 59 32.81 -62.62 2.27
CA ILE A 59 31.40 -62.77 1.87
C ILE A 59 30.50 -62.09 2.91
N ARG A 60 30.75 -62.31 4.20
CA ARG A 60 29.99 -61.64 5.28
C ARG A 60 30.15 -60.12 5.23
N LYS A 61 31.37 -59.60 5.05
CA LYS A 61 31.61 -58.15 4.94
C LYS A 61 30.95 -57.56 3.70
N LEU A 62 31.01 -58.25 2.56
CA LEU A 62 30.38 -57.82 1.32
C LEU A 62 28.86 -57.80 1.47
N SER A 63 28.26 -58.87 1.98
CA SER A 63 26.81 -58.96 2.22
C SER A 63 26.33 -57.90 3.22
N ALA A 64 27.08 -57.66 4.30
CA ALA A 64 26.74 -56.60 5.26
C ALA A 64 26.87 -55.19 4.66
N SER A 65 27.82 -54.97 3.74
CA SER A 65 27.97 -53.71 3.01
C SER A 65 26.84 -53.52 2.00
N GLU A 66 26.46 -54.58 1.29
CA GLU A 66 25.37 -54.59 0.30
C GLU A 66 24.02 -54.34 0.95
N GLN A 67 23.72 -55.02 2.07
CA GLN A 67 22.51 -54.77 2.86
C GLN A 67 22.44 -53.32 3.36
N ARG A 68 23.58 -52.76 3.78
CA ARG A 68 23.65 -51.36 4.23
C ARG A 68 23.43 -50.38 3.08
N TYR A 69 24.06 -50.63 1.92
CA TYR A 69 23.83 -49.83 0.71
C TYR A 69 22.36 -49.90 0.28
N HIS A 70 21.80 -51.10 0.21
CA HIS A 70 20.41 -51.31 -0.18
C HIS A 70 19.45 -50.56 0.75
N ALA A 71 19.67 -50.63 2.08
CA ALA A 71 18.89 -49.86 3.03
C ALA A 71 19.01 -48.34 2.82
N LEU A 72 20.24 -47.82 2.66
CA LEU A 72 20.46 -46.39 2.43
C LEU A 72 19.82 -45.92 1.12
N PHE A 73 19.96 -46.71 0.05
CA PHE A 73 19.37 -46.41 -1.26
C PHE A 73 17.84 -46.42 -1.19
N GLN A 74 17.25 -47.50 -0.65
CA GLN A 74 15.80 -47.66 -0.57
C GLN A 74 15.10 -46.60 0.27
N TYR A 75 15.69 -46.21 1.41
CA TYR A 75 15.10 -45.21 2.32
C TYR A 75 15.57 -43.78 2.06
N TYR A 76 16.39 -43.54 1.02
CA TYR A 76 16.78 -42.19 0.63
C TYR A 76 15.54 -41.38 0.21
N PRO A 77 15.28 -40.18 0.77
CA PRO A 77 14.02 -39.48 0.61
C PRO A 77 13.80 -38.84 -0.77
N ILE A 78 14.81 -38.90 -1.65
CA ILE A 78 14.73 -38.33 -3.01
C ILE A 78 14.66 -39.47 -4.02
N GLY A 79 13.77 -39.35 -5.00
CA GLY A 79 13.60 -40.34 -6.05
C GLY A 79 14.89 -40.57 -6.81
N THR A 80 15.40 -41.80 -6.76
CA THR A 80 16.67 -42.18 -7.38
C THR A 80 16.47 -43.39 -8.28
N VAL A 81 17.03 -43.34 -9.48
CA VAL A 81 17.01 -44.42 -10.48
C VAL A 81 18.44 -44.67 -10.95
N VAL A 82 18.82 -45.95 -11.05
CA VAL A 82 20.09 -46.40 -11.60
C VAL A 82 19.82 -47.07 -12.94
N VAL A 83 20.64 -46.72 -13.94
CA VAL A 83 20.59 -47.32 -15.27
C VAL A 83 21.95 -47.89 -15.67
N ASP A 84 21.95 -48.87 -16.56
CA ASP A 84 23.15 -49.42 -17.20
C ASP A 84 23.69 -48.50 -18.33
N GLN A 85 24.71 -48.98 -19.07
CA GLN A 85 25.35 -48.23 -20.16
C GLN A 85 24.41 -48.03 -21.37
N GLU A 86 23.41 -48.88 -21.52
CA GLU A 86 22.36 -48.81 -22.53
C GLU A 86 21.15 -47.98 -22.07
N GLY A 87 21.19 -47.43 -20.85
CA GLY A 87 20.12 -46.62 -20.28
C GLY A 87 18.93 -47.45 -19.75
N ARG A 88 19.10 -48.76 -19.54
CA ARG A 88 18.07 -49.63 -18.97
C ARG A 88 18.08 -49.56 -17.46
N ILE A 89 16.90 -49.53 -16.86
CA ILE A 89 16.72 -49.41 -15.42
C ILE A 89 17.19 -50.69 -14.73
N THR A 90 18.16 -50.57 -13.85
CA THR A 90 18.66 -51.68 -13.03
C THR A 90 18.09 -51.63 -11.62
N GLU A 91 17.99 -50.44 -11.04
CA GLU A 91 17.51 -50.23 -9.67
C GLU A 91 16.75 -48.90 -9.53
N TYR A 92 15.81 -48.82 -8.59
CA TYR A 92 15.19 -47.57 -8.13
C TYR A 92 14.78 -47.69 -6.66
N ASN A 93 14.61 -46.55 -5.98
CA ASN A 93 14.30 -46.51 -4.56
C ASN A 93 12.82 -46.26 -4.24
N LEU A 94 12.44 -46.46 -2.98
CA LEU A 94 11.07 -46.29 -2.49
C LEU A 94 10.52 -44.86 -2.65
N ALA A 95 11.38 -43.84 -2.56
CA ALA A 95 10.97 -42.45 -2.80
C ALA A 95 10.46 -42.26 -4.25
N ARG A 96 11.09 -42.96 -5.22
CA ARG A 96 10.62 -42.95 -6.61
C ARG A 96 9.25 -43.59 -6.74
N GLU A 97 8.98 -44.68 -6.01
CA GLU A 97 7.68 -45.36 -6.04
C GLU A 97 6.52 -44.46 -5.62
N LYS A 98 6.74 -43.61 -4.62
CA LYS A 98 5.73 -42.68 -4.11
C LYS A 98 5.54 -41.45 -5.00
N SER A 99 6.57 -41.08 -5.74
CA SER A 99 6.59 -39.83 -6.50
C SER A 99 6.04 -39.94 -7.93
N ALA A 100 6.02 -41.13 -8.54
CA ALA A 100 5.73 -41.29 -9.97
C ALA A 100 4.36 -41.95 -10.21
N PRO A 101 3.54 -41.45 -11.15
CA PRO A 101 2.24 -42.05 -11.48
C PRO A 101 2.36 -43.43 -12.12
N ARG A 102 3.54 -43.75 -12.70
CA ARG A 102 3.86 -45.06 -13.26
C ARG A 102 5.20 -45.54 -12.69
N LEU A 103 5.23 -46.74 -12.11
CA LEU A 103 6.43 -47.34 -11.53
C LEU A 103 7.35 -47.92 -12.60
N PRO A 104 8.62 -47.51 -12.73
CA PRO A 104 9.55 -48.08 -13.72
C PRO A 104 9.69 -49.60 -13.55
N ARG A 105 9.78 -50.34 -14.66
CA ARG A 105 10.14 -51.77 -14.62
C ARG A 105 11.64 -51.92 -14.83
N ILE A 106 12.24 -52.85 -14.10
CA ILE A 106 13.64 -53.23 -14.30
C ILE A 106 13.79 -53.78 -15.73
N GLY A 107 14.78 -53.30 -16.46
CA GLY A 107 15.07 -53.65 -17.86
C GLY A 107 14.50 -52.69 -18.91
N ASP A 108 13.52 -51.85 -18.54
CA ASP A 108 12.97 -50.81 -19.43
C ASP A 108 14.00 -49.70 -19.68
N VAL A 109 13.96 -49.08 -20.86
CA VAL A 109 14.84 -47.96 -21.20
C VAL A 109 14.29 -46.66 -20.59
N MET A 110 15.06 -46.06 -19.69
CA MET A 110 14.67 -44.85 -18.97
C MET A 110 14.40 -43.69 -19.94
N TYR A 111 13.33 -42.93 -19.67
CA TYR A 111 12.80 -41.84 -20.51
C TYR A 111 12.31 -42.20 -21.91
N LYS A 112 12.59 -43.41 -22.44
CA LYS A 112 12.13 -43.87 -23.75
C LYS A 112 10.88 -44.76 -23.65
N ASP A 113 10.92 -45.77 -22.78
CA ASP A 113 9.80 -46.72 -22.59
C ASP A 113 8.81 -46.23 -21.52
N TYR A 114 9.18 -45.18 -20.79
CA TYR A 114 8.46 -44.62 -19.63
C TYR A 114 8.02 -43.16 -19.79
N ALA A 115 8.18 -42.57 -20.98
CA ALA A 115 8.04 -41.14 -21.19
C ALA A 115 6.66 -40.61 -20.75
N GLY A 116 6.64 -39.83 -19.67
CA GLY A 116 5.74 -38.69 -19.60
C GLY A 116 6.29 -37.56 -20.46
N LYS A 117 5.44 -36.61 -20.85
CA LYS A 117 5.80 -35.47 -21.71
C LYS A 117 6.72 -34.49 -20.98
N HIS A 118 8.02 -34.77 -20.93
CA HIS A 118 9.02 -33.77 -20.60
C HIS A 118 9.15 -32.78 -21.76
N GLN A 119 9.38 -31.50 -21.48
CA GLN A 119 9.63 -30.49 -22.52
C GLN A 119 10.99 -30.68 -23.22
N ILE A 120 11.89 -31.43 -22.59
CA ILE A 120 13.24 -31.72 -23.05
C ILE A 120 13.35 -33.23 -23.27
N ASP A 121 14.09 -33.64 -24.30
CA ASP A 121 14.42 -35.05 -24.54
C ASP A 121 15.42 -35.55 -23.49
N MET A 122 14.89 -35.94 -22.32
CA MET A 122 15.68 -36.44 -21.19
C MET A 122 16.40 -37.76 -21.51
N HIS A 123 15.95 -38.51 -22.53
CA HIS A 123 16.64 -39.74 -22.93
C HIS A 123 17.94 -39.41 -23.67
N ALA A 124 17.89 -38.48 -24.63
CA ALA A 124 19.09 -38.01 -25.32
C ALA A 124 20.12 -37.43 -24.34
N GLU A 125 19.65 -36.64 -23.37
CA GLU A 125 20.47 -36.06 -22.32
C GLU A 125 21.14 -37.11 -21.41
N LEU A 126 20.39 -38.13 -21.01
CA LEU A 126 20.92 -39.26 -20.24
C LEU A 126 22.03 -39.99 -21.00
N MET A 127 21.80 -40.30 -22.28
CA MET A 127 22.79 -41.00 -23.11
C MET A 127 24.03 -40.14 -23.39
N GLU A 128 23.89 -38.81 -23.45
CA GLU A 128 25.02 -37.90 -23.55
C GLU A 128 25.85 -37.89 -22.25
N VAL A 129 25.21 -37.88 -21.07
CA VAL A 129 25.92 -37.98 -19.78
C VAL A 129 26.70 -39.30 -19.66
N ILE A 130 26.10 -40.42 -20.07
CA ILE A 130 26.76 -41.73 -20.06
C ILE A 130 27.97 -41.74 -21.00
N ARG A 131 27.83 -41.23 -22.23
CA ARG A 131 28.92 -41.21 -23.23
C ARG A 131 30.04 -40.24 -22.89
N SER A 132 29.71 -39.05 -22.42
CA SER A 132 30.68 -38.01 -22.07
C SER A 132 31.38 -38.27 -20.74
N GLY A 133 30.74 -39.01 -19.83
CA GLY A 133 31.22 -39.19 -18.46
C GLY A 133 31.12 -37.93 -17.60
N ALA A 134 30.41 -36.89 -18.07
CA ALA A 134 30.19 -35.64 -17.33
C ALA A 134 28.79 -35.57 -16.74
N ALA A 135 28.68 -35.27 -15.43
CA ALA A 135 27.40 -35.09 -14.77
C ALA A 135 26.67 -33.83 -15.30
N LYS A 136 25.34 -33.89 -15.34
CA LYS A 136 24.48 -32.78 -15.78
C LYS A 136 23.36 -32.54 -14.77
N GLU A 137 23.05 -31.26 -14.55
CA GLU A 137 21.99 -30.82 -13.66
C GLU A 137 20.98 -29.97 -14.43
N PHE A 138 19.71 -30.22 -14.17
CA PHE A 138 18.57 -29.48 -14.68
C PHE A 138 17.85 -28.86 -13.48
N ALA A 139 17.98 -27.54 -13.33
CA ALA A 139 17.42 -26.81 -12.19
C ALA A 139 15.89 -26.89 -12.15
N GLU A 140 15.24 -26.88 -13.32
CA GLU A 140 13.79 -26.90 -13.47
C GLU A 140 13.40 -27.68 -14.74
N VAL A 141 12.71 -28.80 -14.56
CA VAL A 141 12.11 -29.60 -15.62
C VAL A 141 10.63 -29.72 -15.34
N GLN A 142 9.80 -29.19 -16.23
CA GLN A 142 8.36 -29.41 -16.16
C GLN A 142 8.04 -30.87 -16.48
N TYR A 143 7.30 -31.52 -15.58
CA TYR A 143 6.74 -32.84 -15.76
C TYR A 143 5.28 -32.80 -15.32
N GLU A 144 4.37 -32.82 -16.29
CA GLU A 144 2.92 -32.67 -16.05
C GLU A 144 2.62 -31.40 -15.22
N ASP A 145 2.08 -31.54 -14.01
CA ASP A 145 1.74 -30.46 -13.07
C ASP A 145 2.87 -30.12 -12.08
N ARG A 146 4.02 -30.80 -12.19
CA ARG A 146 5.15 -30.69 -11.26
C ARG A 146 6.38 -30.06 -11.89
N LEU A 147 7.14 -29.38 -11.05
CA LEU A 147 8.49 -28.90 -11.36
C LEU A 147 9.49 -29.81 -10.67
N LEU A 148 10.35 -30.44 -11.45
CA LEU A 148 11.39 -31.34 -10.96
C LEU A 148 12.77 -30.70 -11.11
N GLN A 149 13.61 -30.82 -10.10
CA GLN A 149 15.05 -30.66 -10.23
C GLN A 149 15.64 -32.05 -10.52
N VAL A 150 16.39 -32.19 -11.61
CA VAL A 150 16.93 -33.48 -12.06
C VAL A 150 18.44 -33.40 -12.16
N GLN A 151 19.14 -34.35 -11.55
CA GLN A 151 20.59 -34.51 -11.66
C GLN A 151 20.91 -35.89 -12.23
N ILE A 152 21.79 -35.94 -13.23
CA ILE A 152 22.27 -37.18 -13.85
C ILE A 152 23.78 -37.26 -13.63
N SER A 153 24.24 -38.33 -12.97
CA SER A 153 25.65 -38.55 -12.64
C SER A 153 26.14 -39.90 -13.20
N PRO A 154 27.18 -39.93 -14.04
CA PRO A 154 27.67 -41.18 -14.63
C PRO A 154 28.60 -41.95 -13.68
N PHE A 155 28.69 -43.26 -13.88
CA PHE A 155 29.63 -44.15 -13.21
C PHE A 155 30.08 -45.28 -14.16
N PRO A 156 31.14 -46.06 -13.86
CA PRO A 156 31.69 -47.06 -14.79
C PRO A 156 30.72 -48.13 -15.33
N GLY A 157 29.54 -48.30 -14.73
CA GLY A 157 28.50 -49.24 -15.16
C GLY A 157 27.22 -48.60 -15.69
N GLY A 158 27.14 -47.27 -15.84
CA GLY A 158 25.95 -46.58 -16.31
C GLY A 158 25.78 -45.18 -15.71
N ALA A 159 24.57 -44.83 -15.27
CA ALA A 159 24.29 -43.53 -14.63
C ALA A 159 23.27 -43.60 -13.49
N ILE A 160 23.35 -42.63 -12.58
CA ILE A 160 22.41 -42.41 -11.48
C ILE A 160 21.63 -41.13 -11.78
N ILE A 161 20.31 -41.23 -11.69
CA ILE A 161 19.37 -40.13 -11.89
C ILE A 161 18.72 -39.83 -10.55
N ILE A 162 18.81 -38.58 -10.10
CA ILE A 162 18.16 -38.08 -8.91
C ILE A 162 17.12 -37.05 -9.34
N SER A 163 15.88 -37.21 -8.91
CA SER A 163 14.77 -36.30 -9.20
C SER A 163 14.09 -35.84 -7.92
N MET A 164 14.06 -34.53 -7.69
CA MET A 164 13.40 -33.89 -6.56
C MET A 164 12.22 -33.04 -7.04
N ASP A 165 11.06 -33.21 -6.41
CA ASP A 165 9.91 -32.33 -6.64
C ASP A 165 10.12 -31.00 -5.89
N ILE A 166 10.17 -29.91 -6.63
CA ILE A 166 10.41 -28.56 -6.11
C ILE A 166 9.17 -27.65 -6.25
N THR A 167 8.01 -28.22 -6.62
CA THR A 167 6.81 -27.46 -6.96
C THR A 167 6.34 -26.57 -5.80
N GLU A 168 6.20 -27.14 -4.61
CA GLU A 168 5.74 -26.41 -3.41
C GLU A 168 6.77 -25.36 -2.97
N SER A 169 8.05 -25.71 -2.98
CA SER A 169 9.15 -24.79 -2.67
C SER A 169 9.16 -23.57 -3.59
N ARG A 170 8.98 -23.78 -4.90
CA ARG A 170 8.91 -22.70 -5.89
C ARG A 170 7.68 -21.82 -5.73
N LYS A 171 6.50 -22.42 -5.50
CA LYS A 171 5.27 -21.66 -5.20
C LYS A 171 5.43 -20.81 -3.95
N SER A 172 5.95 -21.39 -2.86
CA SER A 172 6.20 -20.68 -1.60
C SER A 172 7.22 -19.55 -1.77
N GLN A 173 8.29 -19.76 -2.53
CA GLN A 173 9.28 -18.71 -2.79
C GLN A 173 8.71 -17.56 -3.63
N ALA A 174 7.88 -17.86 -4.63
CA ALA A 174 7.21 -16.85 -5.44
C ALA A 174 6.22 -16.02 -4.61
N GLU A 175 5.41 -16.69 -3.79
CA GLU A 175 4.46 -16.04 -2.88
C GLU A 175 5.17 -15.16 -1.85
N ARG A 176 6.25 -15.67 -1.23
CA ARG A 176 7.07 -14.90 -0.29
C ARG A 176 7.65 -13.64 -0.93
N LYS A 177 8.23 -13.73 -2.14
CA LYS A 177 8.76 -12.56 -2.85
C LYS A 177 7.66 -11.52 -3.14
N ARG A 178 6.46 -11.99 -3.51
CA ARG A 178 5.31 -11.12 -3.73
C ARG A 178 4.89 -10.39 -2.45
N LEU A 179 4.80 -11.10 -1.33
CA LEU A 179 4.47 -10.52 -0.03
C LEU A 179 5.55 -9.55 0.47
N GLU A 180 6.83 -9.88 0.31
CA GLU A 180 7.94 -9.00 0.66
C GLU A 180 7.90 -7.68 -0.15
N ALA A 181 7.60 -7.76 -1.46
CA ALA A 181 7.43 -6.57 -2.30
C ALA A 181 6.24 -5.72 -1.85
N GLN A 182 5.09 -6.34 -1.55
CA GLN A 182 3.91 -5.65 -1.02
C GLN A 182 4.20 -4.96 0.32
N LEU A 183 4.92 -5.64 1.21
CA LEU A 183 5.31 -5.09 2.51
C LEU A 183 6.27 -3.89 2.38
N GLN A 184 7.26 -3.98 1.48
CA GLN A 184 8.16 -2.86 1.20
C GLN A 184 7.41 -1.66 0.62
N GLN A 185 6.48 -1.90 -0.30
CA GLN A 185 5.64 -0.85 -0.87
C GLN A 185 4.76 -0.19 0.20
N ALA A 186 4.15 -0.98 1.10
CA ALA A 186 3.36 -0.46 2.21
C ALA A 186 4.19 0.41 3.16
N ARG A 187 5.38 -0.04 3.56
CA ARG A 187 6.30 0.74 4.42
C ARG A 187 6.77 2.03 3.76
N LYS A 188 7.06 1.99 2.46
CA LYS A 188 7.41 3.20 1.69
C LYS A 188 6.25 4.19 1.70
N MET A 189 5.03 3.69 1.52
CA MET A 189 3.82 4.52 1.54
C MET A 189 3.57 5.14 2.92
N GLU A 190 3.76 4.38 4.00
CA GLU A 190 3.64 4.85 5.38
C GLU A 190 4.65 5.97 5.70
N ALA A 191 5.91 5.82 5.27
CA ALA A 191 6.94 6.84 5.46
C ALA A 191 6.61 8.14 4.70
N ILE A 192 6.11 8.02 3.45
CA ILE A 192 5.63 9.17 2.66
C ILE A 192 4.41 9.81 3.34
N GLY A 193 3.49 8.99 3.86
CA GLY A 193 2.34 9.37 4.67
C GLY A 193 2.67 10.31 5.83
N ASN A 194 3.63 9.90 6.65
CA ASN A 194 4.04 10.65 7.82
C ASN A 194 4.77 11.95 7.46
N LEU A 195 5.64 11.92 6.46
CA LEU A 195 6.40 13.10 6.02
C LEU A 195 5.49 14.15 5.37
N ALA A 196 4.58 13.72 4.49
CA ALA A 196 3.61 14.59 3.84
C ALA A 196 2.60 15.18 4.83
N GLY A 197 2.15 14.42 5.84
CA GLY A 197 1.26 14.93 6.89
C GLY A 197 1.90 16.04 7.72
N GLY A 198 3.19 15.89 8.10
CA GLY A 198 3.91 16.93 8.83
C GLY A 198 4.18 18.19 7.98
N ILE A 199 4.43 18.02 6.68
CA ILE A 199 4.64 19.13 5.75
C ILE A 199 3.34 19.87 5.46
N ALA A 200 2.25 19.15 5.18
CA ALA A 200 0.94 19.72 4.89
C ALA A 200 0.41 20.57 6.06
N HIS A 201 0.62 20.13 7.30
CA HIS A 201 0.25 20.89 8.48
C HIS A 201 0.91 22.27 8.52
N ARG A 202 2.23 22.33 8.34
CA ARG A 202 2.97 23.61 8.34
C ARG A 202 2.52 24.53 7.20
N PHE A 203 2.22 23.98 6.02
CA PHE A 203 1.65 24.77 4.94
C PHE A 203 0.27 25.31 5.30
N ASN A 204 -0.61 24.51 5.89
CA ASN A 204 -1.96 24.95 6.26
C ASN A 204 -1.94 26.02 7.35
N ASN A 205 -1.00 25.94 8.31
CA ASN A 205 -0.81 27.02 9.30
C ASN A 205 -0.37 28.32 8.63
N ALA A 206 0.63 28.28 7.75
CA ALA A 206 1.09 29.47 7.02
C ALA A 206 -0.03 30.07 6.15
N LEU A 207 -0.80 29.22 5.46
CA LEU A 207 -1.94 29.66 4.66
C LEU A 207 -3.06 30.25 5.51
N ALA A 208 -3.27 29.77 6.74
CA ALA A 208 -4.27 30.32 7.66
C ALA A 208 -3.92 31.75 8.06
N VAL A 209 -2.66 32.00 8.42
CA VAL A 209 -2.17 33.35 8.74
C VAL A 209 -2.34 34.29 7.56
N ILE A 210 -1.95 33.86 6.35
CA ILE A 210 -2.12 34.67 5.13
C ILE A 210 -3.60 34.97 4.88
N SER A 211 -4.46 33.96 4.94
CA SER A 211 -5.92 34.12 4.74
C SER A 211 -6.52 35.11 5.73
N ALA A 212 -6.17 34.99 7.01
CA ALA A 212 -6.68 35.86 8.06
C ALA A 212 -6.27 37.32 7.86
N HIS A 213 -5.02 37.60 7.48
CA HIS A 213 -4.59 38.96 7.18
C HIS A 213 -5.26 39.56 5.95
N ILE A 214 -5.55 38.76 4.93
CA ILE A 214 -6.32 39.23 3.77
C ILE A 214 -7.75 39.57 4.19
N ASP A 215 -8.39 38.73 5.01
CA ASP A 215 -9.74 39.01 5.54
C ASP A 215 -9.75 40.27 6.43
N LEU A 216 -8.72 40.49 7.26
CA LEU A 216 -8.59 41.71 8.06
C LEU A 216 -8.43 42.96 7.18
N LEU A 217 -7.63 42.88 6.10
CA LEU A 217 -7.46 43.99 5.15
C LEU A 217 -8.78 44.38 4.48
N ASP A 218 -9.60 43.41 4.06
CA ASP A 218 -10.93 43.68 3.48
C ASP A 218 -11.87 44.36 4.50
N MET A 219 -11.73 44.05 5.79
CA MET A 219 -12.56 44.66 6.83
C MET A 219 -12.09 46.04 7.28
N ASP A 220 -10.78 46.31 7.22
CA ASP A 220 -10.22 47.61 7.58
C ASP A 220 -10.33 48.63 6.44
N LEU A 221 -10.35 48.16 5.19
CA LEU A 221 -10.38 48.98 3.98
C LEU A 221 -11.47 48.52 2.98
N PRO A 222 -12.75 48.40 3.39
CA PRO A 222 -13.82 47.83 2.56
C PRO A 222 -14.17 48.66 1.32
N GLU A 223 -13.85 49.96 1.30
CA GLU A 223 -14.16 50.89 0.21
C GLU A 223 -12.93 51.33 -0.61
N ASP A 224 -11.74 50.76 -0.37
CA ASP A 224 -10.53 51.09 -1.16
C ASP A 224 -10.43 50.16 -2.39
N PRO A 225 -10.71 50.64 -3.62
CA PRO A 225 -10.70 49.80 -4.81
C PRO A 225 -9.29 49.28 -5.16
N ALA A 226 -8.24 49.97 -4.71
CA ALA A 226 -6.86 49.54 -4.93
C ALA A 226 -6.52 48.33 -4.06
N VAL A 227 -7.08 48.25 -2.85
CA VAL A 227 -6.89 47.10 -1.94
C VAL A 227 -7.80 45.93 -2.32
N ALA A 228 -9.09 46.20 -2.57
CA ALA A 228 -10.06 45.17 -2.98
C ALA A 228 -9.66 44.45 -4.29
N GLY A 229 -9.01 45.17 -5.21
CA GLY A 229 -8.47 44.57 -6.45
C GLY A 229 -7.31 43.59 -6.23
N HIS A 230 -6.66 43.60 -5.06
CA HIS A 230 -5.55 42.71 -4.72
C HIS A 230 -5.91 41.59 -3.75
N THR A 231 -6.88 41.82 -2.86
CA THR A 231 -7.29 40.83 -1.86
C THR A 231 -7.98 39.61 -2.49
N GLU A 232 -8.86 39.79 -3.49
CA GLU A 232 -9.55 38.66 -4.14
C GLU A 232 -8.58 37.69 -4.86
N PRO A 233 -7.63 38.14 -5.71
CA PRO A 233 -6.60 37.27 -6.27
C PRO A 233 -5.72 36.57 -5.23
N MET A 234 -5.44 37.24 -4.10
CA MET A 234 -4.70 36.62 -2.99
C MET A 234 -5.53 35.51 -2.33
N LYS A 235 -6.82 35.72 -2.05
CA LYS A 235 -7.72 34.68 -1.52
C LYS A 235 -7.84 33.49 -2.47
N ASP A 236 -7.93 33.74 -3.78
CA ASP A 236 -7.94 32.69 -4.80
C ASP A 236 -6.64 31.87 -4.78
N THR A 237 -5.50 32.52 -4.58
CA THR A 237 -4.20 31.84 -4.49
C THR A 237 -4.11 30.99 -3.22
N VAL A 238 -4.58 31.50 -2.08
CA VAL A 238 -4.69 30.72 -0.84
C VAL A 238 -5.59 29.51 -1.04
N ARG A 239 -6.78 29.68 -1.63
CA ARG A 239 -7.70 28.57 -1.96
C ARG A 239 -7.03 27.49 -2.82
N LYS A 240 -6.28 27.89 -3.86
CA LYS A 240 -5.51 26.97 -4.72
C LYS A 240 -4.42 26.23 -3.95
N MET A 241 -3.68 26.91 -3.07
CA MET A 241 -2.62 26.29 -2.26
C MET A 241 -3.18 25.32 -1.22
N THR A 242 -4.31 25.65 -0.58
CA THR A 242 -5.04 24.73 0.32
C THR A 242 -5.53 23.48 -0.42
N HIS A 243 -5.96 23.63 -1.66
CA HIS A 243 -6.33 22.48 -2.48
C HIS A 243 -5.11 21.58 -2.77
N LEU A 244 -3.95 22.16 -3.09
CA LEU A 244 -2.70 21.41 -3.32
C LEU A 244 -2.19 20.68 -2.07
N THR A 245 -2.28 21.31 -0.89
CA THR A 245 -1.88 20.66 0.37
C THR A 245 -2.83 19.51 0.72
N SER A 246 -4.12 19.66 0.43
CA SER A 246 -5.12 18.59 0.58
C SER A 246 -4.86 17.42 -0.38
N GLN A 247 -4.48 17.69 -1.64
CA GLN A 247 -4.06 16.67 -2.61
C GLN A 247 -2.85 15.88 -2.12
N LEU A 248 -1.85 16.56 -1.54
CA LEU A 248 -0.68 15.92 -0.95
C LEU A 248 -1.05 15.00 0.22
N LEU A 249 -1.97 15.44 1.09
CA LEU A 249 -2.41 14.67 2.25
C LEU A 249 -3.26 13.45 1.86
N ALA A 250 -4.17 13.62 0.91
CA ALA A 250 -5.00 12.53 0.38
C ALA A 250 -4.15 11.44 -0.28
N TYR A 251 -3.09 11.83 -0.99
CA TYR A 251 -2.13 10.87 -1.54
C TYR A 251 -1.41 10.10 -0.42
N ALA A 252 -0.91 10.81 0.58
CA ALA A 252 0.00 10.23 1.56
C ALA A 252 -0.70 9.32 2.60
N ARG A 253 -1.96 9.59 2.93
CA ARG A 253 -2.75 8.81 3.91
C ARG A 253 -3.98 8.14 3.32
N GLY A 254 -4.21 8.26 2.01
CA GLY A 254 -5.48 7.92 1.38
C GLY A 254 -6.61 8.91 1.67
N GLY A 255 -6.41 9.92 2.56
CA GLY A 255 -7.46 10.74 3.21
C GLY A 255 -8.50 9.87 3.92
N LYS A 256 -8.94 10.09 5.17
CA LYS A 256 -10.02 9.22 5.67
C LYS A 256 -11.32 9.55 4.96
N TYR A 257 -11.61 8.68 4.00
CA TYR A 257 -12.90 8.31 3.45
C TYR A 257 -14.05 8.54 4.46
N GLN A 258 -14.78 9.65 4.31
CA GLN A 258 -16.07 9.88 4.99
C GLN A 258 -17.19 9.78 3.97
N PRO A 259 -17.50 8.57 3.49
CA PRO A 259 -18.50 8.41 2.47
C PRO A 259 -19.87 8.78 3.03
N LYS A 260 -20.53 9.72 2.37
CA LYS A 260 -21.94 10.04 2.60
C LYS A 260 -22.73 9.58 1.39
N ILE A 261 -24.01 9.32 1.61
CA ILE A 261 -24.92 9.11 0.48
C ILE A 261 -25.08 10.47 -0.20
N MET A 262 -24.69 10.55 -1.47
CA MET A 262 -24.74 11.77 -2.26
C MET A 262 -25.34 11.51 -3.64
N GLY A 263 -26.09 12.48 -4.15
CA GLY A 263 -26.56 12.49 -5.53
C GLY A 263 -25.39 12.83 -6.46
N LEU A 264 -25.06 11.93 -7.38
CA LEU A 264 -23.94 12.17 -8.29
C LEU A 264 -24.22 13.36 -9.24
N SER A 265 -25.48 13.53 -9.66
CA SER A 265 -25.87 14.64 -10.52
C SER A 265 -25.72 16.00 -9.82
N ASP A 266 -26.15 16.11 -8.56
CA ASP A 266 -26.03 17.33 -7.76
C ASP A 266 -24.56 17.66 -7.51
N PHE A 267 -23.77 16.66 -7.13
CA PHE A 267 -22.33 16.79 -6.96
C PHE A 267 -21.62 17.33 -8.19
N VAL A 268 -21.88 16.75 -9.37
CA VAL A 268 -21.24 17.20 -10.61
C VAL A 268 -21.69 18.63 -10.95
N THR A 269 -22.97 18.95 -10.70
CA THR A 269 -23.53 20.29 -10.94
C THR A 269 -22.93 21.35 -10.01
N GLU A 270 -22.72 21.03 -8.72
CA GLU A 270 -22.08 21.92 -7.74
C GLU A 270 -20.58 22.07 -7.97
N THR A 271 -19.91 20.99 -8.40
CA THR A 271 -18.45 20.95 -8.53
C THR A 271 -17.95 21.55 -9.84
N LEU A 272 -18.69 21.39 -10.94
CA LEU A 272 -18.28 21.87 -12.26
C LEU A 272 -17.95 23.38 -12.30
N PRO A 273 -18.76 24.29 -11.72
CA PRO A 273 -18.42 25.71 -11.66
C PRO A 273 -17.07 25.98 -10.98
N LEU A 274 -16.76 25.27 -9.90
CA LEU A 274 -15.51 25.43 -9.15
C LEU A 274 -14.30 24.98 -9.99
N VAL A 275 -14.44 23.91 -10.77
CA VAL A 275 -13.37 23.35 -11.59
C VAL A 275 -13.18 24.11 -12.91
N ARG A 276 -14.23 24.75 -13.45
CA ARG A 276 -14.14 25.55 -14.68
C ARG A 276 -13.08 26.64 -14.62
N HIS A 277 -12.82 27.22 -13.45
CA HIS A 277 -11.77 28.22 -13.27
C HIS A 277 -10.33 27.67 -13.45
N ALA A 278 -10.16 26.35 -13.38
CA ALA A 278 -8.88 25.67 -13.61
C ALA A 278 -8.71 25.18 -15.06
N VAL A 279 -9.72 25.33 -15.92
CA VAL A 279 -9.71 24.92 -17.33
C VAL A 279 -9.08 26.02 -18.18
N ARG A 280 -8.30 25.64 -19.20
CA ARG A 280 -7.63 26.60 -20.09
C ARG A 280 -8.66 27.45 -20.85
N PRO A 281 -8.38 28.75 -21.09
CA PRO A 281 -9.22 29.57 -21.95
C PRO A 281 -9.38 28.90 -23.32
N GLY A 282 -10.62 28.80 -23.84
CA GLY A 282 -10.90 28.18 -25.14
C GLY A 282 -11.36 26.72 -25.11
N VAL A 283 -11.28 26.04 -23.96
CA VAL A 283 -11.81 24.67 -23.78
C VAL A 283 -13.22 24.73 -23.18
N SER A 284 -14.18 24.00 -23.77
CA SER A 284 -15.56 23.96 -23.29
C SER A 284 -15.85 22.68 -22.50
N VAL A 285 -16.37 22.83 -21.29
CA VAL A 285 -16.82 21.71 -20.46
C VAL A 285 -18.34 21.61 -20.51
N ARG A 286 -18.88 20.43 -20.82
CA ARG A 286 -20.32 20.14 -20.88
C ARG A 286 -20.64 18.93 -20.02
N ALA A 287 -21.76 18.99 -19.30
CA ALA A 287 -22.27 17.87 -18.54
C ALA A 287 -23.58 17.39 -19.15
N ASP A 288 -23.70 16.07 -19.31
CA ASP A 288 -24.89 15.38 -19.80
C ASP A 288 -25.26 14.32 -18.76
N LEU A 289 -26.06 14.74 -17.78
CA LEU A 289 -26.41 13.95 -16.61
C LEU A 289 -27.92 13.64 -16.65
N PRO A 290 -28.30 12.35 -16.71
CA PRO A 290 -29.69 11.94 -16.58
C PRO A 290 -30.31 12.40 -15.26
N SER A 291 -31.62 12.63 -15.24
CA SER A 291 -32.36 13.02 -14.04
C SER A 291 -32.49 11.89 -13.00
N GLU A 292 -32.29 10.63 -13.42
CA GLU A 292 -32.48 9.43 -12.58
C GLU A 292 -31.17 8.67 -12.36
N ILE A 293 -30.10 9.35 -11.93
CA ILE A 293 -28.85 8.69 -11.53
C ILE A 293 -28.96 8.18 -10.09
N TRP A 294 -28.52 6.94 -9.86
CA TRP A 294 -28.52 6.36 -8.52
C TRP A 294 -27.53 7.09 -7.58
N PRO A 295 -27.86 7.23 -6.29
CA PRO A 295 -26.94 7.84 -5.33
C PRO A 295 -25.71 6.94 -5.14
N VAL A 296 -24.59 7.55 -4.77
CA VAL A 296 -23.35 6.85 -4.41
C VAL A 296 -23.02 7.06 -2.94
N MET A 297 -22.34 6.11 -2.32
CA MET A 297 -21.76 6.27 -1.00
C MET A 297 -20.31 6.73 -1.18
N ALA A 298 -20.11 8.05 -1.20
CA ALA A 298 -18.83 8.65 -1.54
C ALA A 298 -18.52 9.89 -0.72
N ASP A 299 -17.23 10.18 -0.58
CA ASP A 299 -16.74 11.38 0.07
C ASP A 299 -16.71 12.52 -0.96
N PHE A 300 -17.49 13.58 -0.68
CA PHE A 300 -17.65 14.70 -1.60
C PHE A 300 -16.31 15.35 -1.97
N THR A 301 -15.43 15.57 -0.98
CA THR A 301 -14.14 16.24 -1.19
C THR A 301 -13.21 15.36 -2.01
N GLN A 302 -13.14 14.06 -1.72
CA GLN A 302 -12.32 13.14 -2.50
C GLN A 302 -12.83 13.00 -3.95
N MET A 303 -14.14 12.91 -4.15
CA MET A 303 -14.73 12.87 -5.48
C MET A 303 -14.52 14.18 -6.25
N GLN A 304 -14.58 15.33 -5.58
CA GLN A 304 -14.25 16.62 -6.17
C GLN A 304 -12.80 16.65 -6.65
N MET A 305 -11.87 16.07 -5.88
CA MET A 305 -10.46 15.95 -6.29
C MET A 305 -10.30 15.04 -7.51
N VAL A 306 -11.04 13.93 -7.58
CA VAL A 306 -11.05 13.05 -8.75
C VAL A 306 -11.51 13.82 -9.99
N LEU A 307 -12.66 14.49 -9.90
CA LEU A 307 -13.23 15.23 -11.02
C LEU A 307 -12.28 16.37 -11.48
N SER A 308 -11.70 17.10 -10.53
CA SER A 308 -10.75 18.17 -10.82
C SER A 308 -9.48 17.67 -11.51
N ALA A 309 -8.89 16.57 -11.03
CA ALA A 309 -7.67 16.00 -11.62
C ALA A 309 -7.90 15.48 -13.04
N VAL A 310 -9.03 14.82 -13.29
CA VAL A 310 -9.36 14.31 -14.64
C VAL A 310 -9.67 15.46 -15.60
N ILE A 311 -10.51 16.43 -15.21
CA ILE A 311 -10.84 17.59 -16.06
C ILE A 311 -9.61 18.44 -16.36
N SER A 312 -8.72 18.65 -15.39
CA SER A 312 -7.47 19.39 -15.61
C SER A 312 -6.56 18.67 -16.61
N ASN A 313 -6.42 17.34 -16.51
CA ASN A 313 -5.63 16.58 -17.48
C ASN A 313 -6.25 16.58 -18.87
N ALA A 314 -7.58 16.43 -18.97
CA ALA A 314 -8.32 16.55 -20.22
C ALA A 314 -8.11 17.93 -20.86
N SER A 315 -8.24 19.01 -20.08
CA SER A 315 -8.05 20.39 -20.56
C SER A 315 -6.63 20.65 -21.05
N ASP A 316 -5.62 20.04 -20.43
CA ASP A 316 -4.23 20.17 -20.85
C ASP A 316 -3.92 19.37 -22.12
N ALA A 317 -4.64 18.25 -22.34
CA ALA A 317 -4.49 17.39 -23.51
C ALA A 317 -5.23 17.94 -24.74
N THR A 318 -6.18 18.85 -24.54
CA THR A 318 -6.95 19.53 -25.60
C THR A 318 -6.31 20.84 -26.03
N GLU A 319 -6.41 21.15 -27.33
CA GLU A 319 -6.04 22.44 -27.92
C GLU A 319 -7.21 23.45 -27.86
N ASP A 320 -7.00 24.66 -28.40
CA ASP A 320 -8.04 25.69 -28.48
C ASP A 320 -9.27 25.19 -29.25
N GLY A 321 -10.46 25.30 -28.64
CA GLY A 321 -11.71 24.75 -29.18
C GLY A 321 -12.03 23.32 -28.72
N GLY A 322 -11.21 22.74 -27.83
CA GLY A 322 -11.44 21.45 -27.21
C GLY A 322 -12.77 21.33 -26.46
N VAL A 323 -13.30 20.12 -26.39
CA VAL A 323 -14.55 19.79 -25.70
C VAL A 323 -14.29 18.68 -24.69
N ILE A 324 -14.64 18.94 -23.44
CA ILE A 324 -14.66 17.94 -22.36
C ILE A 324 -16.13 17.65 -22.04
N ARG A 325 -16.53 16.39 -22.17
CA ARG A 325 -17.87 15.90 -21.85
C ARG A 325 -17.82 15.10 -20.56
N VAL A 326 -18.69 15.43 -19.62
CA VAL A 326 -18.94 14.66 -18.39
C VAL A 326 -20.31 14.02 -18.52
N SER A 327 -20.41 12.71 -18.41
CA SER A 327 -21.68 11.98 -18.47
C SER A 327 -21.75 10.91 -17.40
N ALA A 328 -22.97 10.50 -17.04
CA ALA A 328 -23.20 9.43 -16.07
C ALA A 328 -24.27 8.46 -16.57
N VAL A 329 -24.09 7.17 -16.31
CA VAL A 329 -25.07 6.13 -16.63
C VAL A 329 -25.16 5.09 -15.52
N ASN A 330 -26.38 4.66 -15.19
CA ASN A 330 -26.62 3.52 -14.32
C ASN A 330 -26.43 2.23 -15.13
N ARG A 331 -25.66 1.27 -14.62
CA ARG A 331 -25.48 -0.03 -15.25
C ARG A 331 -25.49 -1.14 -14.22
N GLU A 332 -26.25 -2.20 -14.52
CA GLU A 332 -26.25 -3.41 -13.72
C GLU A 332 -25.15 -4.34 -14.24
N MET A 333 -24.15 -4.61 -13.42
CA MET A 333 -22.99 -5.44 -13.77
C MET A 333 -23.30 -6.91 -13.52
N THR A 334 -23.22 -7.73 -14.57
CA THR A 334 -23.39 -9.20 -14.47
C THR A 334 -22.05 -9.90 -14.34
N GLU A 335 -22.05 -11.19 -13.95
CA GLU A 335 -20.82 -12.00 -13.87
C GLU A 335 -20.04 -12.09 -15.19
N ARG A 336 -20.70 -11.92 -16.34
CA ARG A 336 -20.05 -11.91 -17.66
C ARG A 336 -19.31 -10.61 -17.94
N ASP A 337 -19.82 -9.48 -17.44
CA ASP A 337 -19.17 -8.17 -17.57
C ASP A 337 -17.89 -8.10 -16.72
N LEU A 338 -17.80 -8.85 -15.63
CA LEU A 338 -16.67 -8.84 -14.68
C LEU A 338 -15.40 -9.54 -15.19
N ILE A 339 -15.45 -10.19 -16.36
CA ILE A 339 -14.26 -10.79 -16.99
C ILE A 339 -13.27 -9.69 -17.43
N GLU A 340 -13.77 -8.52 -17.82
CA GLU A 340 -12.95 -7.35 -18.19
C GLU A 340 -12.54 -6.49 -16.98
N TYR A 341 -13.26 -6.57 -15.86
CA TYR A 341 -13.05 -5.74 -14.66
C TYR A 341 -12.61 -6.59 -13.46
N SER A 342 -11.33 -6.99 -13.44
CA SER A 342 -10.79 -7.86 -12.39
C SER A 342 -10.96 -7.25 -10.99
N GLY A 343 -11.79 -7.87 -10.15
CA GLY A 343 -11.93 -7.51 -8.73
C GLY A 343 -13.16 -6.67 -8.36
N LEU A 344 -14.11 -6.45 -9.28
CA LEU A 344 -15.45 -5.92 -8.93
C LEU A 344 -16.42 -7.07 -8.59
N ALA A 345 -17.40 -6.80 -7.73
CA ALA A 345 -18.51 -7.71 -7.44
C ALA A 345 -19.73 -7.40 -8.33
N PRO A 346 -20.57 -8.40 -8.69
CA PRO A 346 -21.80 -8.14 -9.45
C PRO A 346 -22.75 -7.23 -8.66
N GLY A 347 -23.47 -6.35 -9.37
CA GLY A 347 -24.43 -5.45 -8.73
C GLY A 347 -24.71 -4.14 -9.49
N PRO A 348 -25.46 -3.21 -8.88
CA PRO A 348 -25.75 -1.91 -9.47
C PRO A 348 -24.55 -0.97 -9.34
N TYR A 349 -24.09 -0.43 -10.47
CA TYR A 349 -23.02 0.56 -10.54
C TYR A 349 -23.48 1.81 -11.28
N ILE A 350 -22.82 2.92 -10.99
CA ILE A 350 -22.88 4.13 -11.79
C ILE A 350 -21.53 4.30 -12.48
N ILE A 351 -21.55 4.60 -13.77
CA ILE A 351 -20.37 4.89 -14.57
C ILE A 351 -20.36 6.39 -14.83
N LEU A 352 -19.40 7.09 -14.22
CA LEU A 352 -19.09 8.48 -14.52
C LEU A 352 -17.99 8.53 -15.58
N SER A 353 -18.32 9.07 -16.76
CA SER A 353 -17.40 9.18 -17.89
C SER A 353 -16.96 10.63 -18.06
N ILE A 354 -15.66 10.86 -18.19
CA ILE A 354 -15.08 12.13 -18.59
C ILE A 354 -14.31 11.91 -19.88
N GLU A 355 -14.78 12.53 -20.97
CA GLU A 355 -14.29 12.34 -22.33
C GLU A 355 -13.73 13.66 -22.86
N ASP A 356 -12.53 13.63 -23.42
CA ASP A 356 -11.93 14.74 -24.15
C ASP A 356 -11.63 14.35 -25.59
N ASN A 357 -11.59 15.36 -26.47
CA ASN A 357 -11.19 15.23 -27.87
C ASN A 357 -9.74 15.69 -28.09
N GLY A 358 -8.87 15.54 -27.09
CA GLY A 358 -7.49 15.98 -27.14
C GLY A 358 -6.57 15.03 -27.91
N ASN A 359 -5.26 15.17 -27.66
CA ASN A 359 -4.23 14.43 -28.40
C ASN A 359 -4.15 12.92 -28.08
N GLY A 360 -4.87 12.46 -27.05
CA GLY A 360 -4.84 11.06 -26.60
C GLY A 360 -3.46 10.59 -26.15
N MET A 361 -3.34 9.28 -25.93
CA MET A 361 -2.14 8.63 -25.39
C MET A 361 -1.85 7.32 -26.12
N ASP A 362 -0.56 6.97 -26.23
CA ASP A 362 -0.14 5.65 -26.70
C ASP A 362 -0.26 4.57 -25.61
N GLU A 363 -0.04 3.31 -25.99
CA GLU A 363 -0.21 2.17 -25.09
C GLU A 363 0.80 2.16 -23.93
N GLU A 364 2.02 2.65 -24.17
CA GLU A 364 3.08 2.76 -23.16
C GLU A 364 2.71 3.78 -22.09
N ILE A 365 2.29 4.98 -22.48
CA ILE A 365 1.82 6.02 -21.57
C ILE A 365 0.61 5.50 -20.79
N ARG A 366 -0.38 4.89 -21.47
CA ARG A 366 -1.61 4.36 -20.85
C ARG A 366 -1.33 3.36 -19.71
N LYS A 367 -0.27 2.55 -19.81
CA LYS A 367 0.13 1.59 -18.76
C LYS A 367 0.68 2.28 -17.52
N HIS A 368 1.33 3.43 -17.67
CA HIS A 368 2.03 4.13 -16.59
C HIS A 368 1.27 5.36 -16.05
N ILE A 369 0.12 5.76 -16.63
CA ILE A 369 -0.61 6.97 -16.21
C ILE A 369 -0.99 7.01 -14.72
N PHE A 370 -1.16 5.85 -14.09
CA PHE A 370 -1.52 5.74 -12.68
C PHE A 370 -0.29 5.62 -11.76
N GLU A 371 0.91 5.56 -12.33
CA GLU A 371 2.14 5.52 -11.54
C GLU A 371 2.43 6.89 -10.92
N PRO A 372 2.79 6.94 -9.62
CA PRO A 372 3.15 8.19 -8.98
C PRO A 372 4.36 8.85 -9.64
N PHE A 373 4.29 10.18 -9.81
CA PHE A 373 5.32 11.02 -10.43
C PHE A 373 5.51 10.79 -11.93
N PHE A 374 4.78 9.85 -12.54
CA PHE A 374 4.81 9.68 -13.99
C PHE A 374 4.12 10.89 -14.66
N THR A 375 4.83 11.53 -15.57
CA THR A 375 4.30 12.67 -16.30
C THR A 375 4.99 12.82 -17.65
N THR A 376 4.19 13.14 -18.66
CA THR A 376 4.66 13.50 -20.01
C THR A 376 4.83 15.02 -20.18
N LYS A 377 4.55 15.81 -19.12
CA LYS A 377 4.54 17.27 -19.14
C LYS A 377 5.83 17.83 -18.54
N ALA A 378 6.42 18.85 -19.16
CA ALA A 378 7.67 19.49 -18.71
C ALA A 378 7.60 20.10 -17.28
N HIS A 379 6.41 20.50 -16.83
CA HIS A 379 6.17 21.02 -15.47
C HIS A 379 5.11 20.21 -14.69
N GLY A 380 4.76 19.01 -15.18
CA GLY A 380 3.78 18.16 -14.51
C GLY A 380 4.39 17.49 -13.28
N ARG A 381 3.62 17.36 -12.20
CA ARG A 381 4.07 16.65 -10.99
C ARG A 381 3.78 15.14 -11.02
N GLY A 382 2.92 14.69 -11.94
CA GLY A 382 2.57 13.27 -12.09
C GLY A 382 1.80 12.65 -10.91
N LEU A 383 1.12 13.46 -10.09
CA LEU A 383 0.41 12.99 -8.90
C LEU A 383 -1.11 12.86 -9.07
N GLY A 384 -1.69 13.57 -10.05
CA GLY A 384 -3.15 13.67 -10.20
C GLY A 384 -3.84 12.34 -10.52
N MET A 385 -3.40 11.63 -11.56
CA MET A 385 -4.02 10.36 -11.96
C MET A 385 -3.75 9.23 -10.96
N ALA A 386 -2.57 9.22 -10.32
CA ALA A 386 -2.29 8.29 -9.22
C ALA A 386 -3.27 8.49 -8.04
N ALA A 387 -3.59 9.75 -7.70
CA ALA A 387 -4.60 10.07 -6.70
C ALA A 387 -6.02 9.64 -7.13
N VAL A 388 -6.38 9.82 -8.41
CA VAL A 388 -7.66 9.34 -8.97
C VAL A 388 -7.82 7.84 -8.74
N TYR A 389 -6.80 7.05 -9.10
CA TYR A 389 -6.83 5.60 -8.91
C TYR A 389 -7.00 5.22 -7.44
N GLY A 390 -6.22 5.83 -6.54
CA GLY A 390 -6.29 5.56 -5.11
C GLY A 390 -7.64 5.91 -4.49
N ILE A 391 -8.19 7.09 -4.81
CA ILE A 391 -9.48 7.54 -4.30
C ILE A 391 -10.61 6.63 -4.79
N VAL A 392 -10.68 6.34 -6.09
CA VAL A 392 -11.73 5.48 -6.66
C VAL A 392 -11.67 4.08 -6.07
N LYS A 393 -10.47 3.54 -5.84
CA LYS A 393 -10.30 2.26 -5.15
C LYS A 393 -10.78 2.28 -3.70
N ASN A 394 -10.51 3.35 -2.96
CA ASN A 394 -11.01 3.52 -1.59
C ASN A 394 -12.55 3.59 -1.53
N HIS A 395 -13.19 3.98 -2.62
CA HIS A 395 -14.64 4.01 -2.80
C HIS A 395 -15.24 2.69 -3.31
N ALA A 396 -14.48 1.58 -3.25
CA ALA A 396 -14.85 0.29 -3.83
C ALA A 396 -15.19 0.36 -5.33
N GLY A 397 -14.61 1.34 -6.02
CA GLY A 397 -14.81 1.59 -7.44
C GLY A 397 -13.69 1.05 -8.33
N TRP A 398 -13.86 1.28 -9.62
CA TRP A 398 -12.87 0.97 -10.65
C TRP A 398 -12.65 2.15 -11.59
N THR A 399 -11.41 2.36 -12.03
CA THR A 399 -11.08 3.36 -13.05
C THR A 399 -10.61 2.66 -14.31
N GLN A 400 -11.26 2.96 -15.42
CA GLN A 400 -10.90 2.48 -16.76
C GLN A 400 -10.52 3.68 -17.63
N VAL A 401 -9.50 3.52 -18.46
CA VAL A 401 -9.05 4.58 -19.37
C VAL A 401 -8.93 4.02 -20.77
N GLU A 402 -9.66 4.65 -21.69
CA GLU A 402 -9.62 4.40 -23.12
C GLU A 402 -9.00 5.62 -23.80
N SER A 403 -7.94 5.42 -24.57
CA SER A 403 -7.28 6.50 -25.27
C SER A 403 -6.56 5.95 -26.48
N GLU A 404 -6.61 6.71 -27.56
CA GLU A 404 -5.84 6.46 -28.78
C GLU A 404 -5.20 7.77 -29.25
N PRO A 405 -3.98 7.75 -29.79
CA PRO A 405 -3.32 8.95 -30.31
C PRO A 405 -4.19 9.67 -31.35
N GLY A 406 -4.45 10.95 -31.13
CA GLY A 406 -5.25 11.82 -31.99
C GLY A 406 -6.77 11.64 -31.93
N LYS A 407 -7.29 10.76 -31.07
CA LYS A 407 -8.75 10.57 -30.87
C LYS A 407 -9.27 11.07 -29.52
N GLY A 408 -8.38 11.41 -28.60
CA GLY A 408 -8.72 11.87 -27.26
C GLY A 408 -8.62 10.80 -26.18
N THR A 409 -9.18 11.10 -25.01
CA THR A 409 -9.15 10.22 -23.83
C THR A 409 -10.53 10.15 -23.20
N SER A 410 -10.96 8.94 -22.85
CA SER A 410 -12.14 8.66 -22.06
C SER A 410 -11.74 8.00 -20.76
N VAL A 411 -12.06 8.64 -19.64
CA VAL A 411 -11.84 8.12 -18.29
C VAL A 411 -13.20 7.73 -17.71
N HIS A 412 -13.37 6.44 -17.44
CA HIS A 412 -14.58 5.89 -16.85
C HIS A 412 -14.34 5.51 -15.39
N ILE A 413 -15.14 6.07 -14.48
CA ILE A 413 -15.10 5.84 -13.05
C ILE A 413 -16.37 5.07 -12.68
N LEU A 414 -16.21 3.81 -12.28
CA LEU A 414 -17.30 2.94 -11.87
C LEU A 414 -17.41 2.98 -10.34
N LEU A 415 -18.59 3.31 -9.82
CA LEU A 415 -18.88 3.37 -8.39
C LEU A 415 -20.11 2.52 -8.05
N PRO A 416 -20.11 1.77 -6.93
CA PRO A 416 -21.27 1.02 -6.50
C PRO A 416 -22.41 1.96 -6.08
N ALA A 417 -23.64 1.62 -6.48
CA ALA A 417 -24.82 2.39 -6.09
C ALA A 417 -25.20 2.19 -4.62
N ALA A 418 -25.60 3.27 -3.94
CA ALA A 418 -26.09 3.25 -2.57
C ALA A 418 -27.56 2.81 -2.51
N LYS A 419 -27.93 2.10 -1.43
CA LYS A 419 -29.26 1.49 -1.27
C LYS A 419 -30.32 2.41 -0.62
N THR A 420 -29.99 3.63 -0.19
CA THR A 420 -30.90 4.51 0.59
C THR A 420 -30.92 5.95 0.04
N LYS A 421 -32.06 6.65 0.23
CA LYS A 421 -32.31 8.03 -0.23
C LYS A 421 -31.54 9.09 0.58
N ILE A 422 -31.21 10.18 -0.10
CA ILE A 422 -30.45 11.36 0.37
C ILE A 422 -31.28 12.16 1.40
N GLU A 423 -30.67 12.56 2.53
CA GLU A 423 -31.19 13.64 3.38
C GLU A 423 -30.47 14.95 3.03
N GLU A 424 -31.19 15.93 2.47
CA GLU A 424 -30.67 17.27 2.21
C GLU A 424 -30.94 18.22 3.38
N ARG A 425 -29.93 18.98 3.80
CA ARG A 425 -30.12 20.18 4.64
C ARG A 425 -29.46 21.38 3.94
N LYS A 426 -30.26 22.33 3.47
CA LYS A 426 -29.78 23.64 2.99
C LYS A 426 -29.52 24.56 4.19
N GLU A 427 -28.31 25.11 4.27
CA GLU A 427 -27.97 26.17 5.24
C GLU A 427 -28.37 27.56 4.71
N PRO A 428 -28.93 28.44 5.55
CA PRO A 428 -29.15 29.85 5.20
C PRO A 428 -27.87 30.68 5.35
N GLU A 429 -27.69 31.68 4.46
CA GLU A 429 -26.65 32.70 4.56
C GLU A 429 -26.93 33.64 5.74
N LEU A 430 -25.92 33.87 6.59
CA LEU A 430 -26.00 34.78 7.74
C LEU A 430 -25.14 36.03 7.52
N THR A 431 -25.76 37.18 7.78
CA THR A 431 -25.13 38.50 7.86
C THR A 431 -24.25 38.62 9.11
N HIS A 432 -23.15 39.37 9.00
CA HIS A 432 -22.17 39.55 10.07
C HIS A 432 -22.73 40.44 11.19
N ALA A 433 -23.43 39.85 12.16
CA ALA A 433 -23.81 40.53 13.39
C ALA A 433 -22.69 40.38 14.44
N GLY A 434 -22.33 41.44 15.16
CA GLY A 434 -21.36 41.34 16.26
C GLY A 434 -21.91 40.47 17.40
N GLY A 435 -21.13 39.50 17.88
CA GLY A 435 -21.48 38.72 19.05
C GLY A 435 -21.05 39.39 20.36
N THR A 436 -21.52 38.86 21.49
CA THR A 436 -21.04 39.20 22.83
C THR A 436 -20.71 37.90 23.58
N GLY A 437 -19.58 37.84 24.27
CA GLY A 437 -19.11 36.63 24.96
C GLY A 437 -17.59 36.57 25.09
N THR A 438 -17.08 35.61 25.87
CA THR A 438 -15.66 35.36 26.07
C THR A 438 -15.24 34.03 25.42
N VAL A 439 -14.28 34.11 24.50
CA VAL A 439 -13.72 32.97 23.76
C VAL A 439 -12.29 32.72 24.23
N LEU A 440 -11.98 31.49 24.63
CA LEU A 440 -10.62 31.04 24.93
C LEU A 440 -9.98 30.45 23.66
N VAL A 441 -8.91 31.05 23.14
CA VAL A 441 -8.13 30.51 22.03
C VAL A 441 -6.90 29.77 22.57
N ILE A 442 -6.73 28.52 22.15
CA ILE A 442 -5.64 27.64 22.58
C ILE A 442 -4.84 27.22 21.33
N GLU A 443 -3.66 27.80 21.15
CA GLU A 443 -2.85 27.72 19.92
C GLU A 443 -1.36 27.93 20.26
N ASP A 444 -0.46 27.07 19.76
CA ASP A 444 0.97 27.21 20.04
C ASP A 444 1.72 28.09 19.02
N ASP A 445 1.23 28.17 17.78
CA ASP A 445 1.79 29.03 16.74
C ASP A 445 1.41 30.50 16.99
N GLU A 446 2.40 31.32 17.36
CA GLU A 446 2.20 32.75 17.71
C GLU A 446 1.51 33.55 16.59
N LEU A 447 1.79 33.23 15.32
CA LEU A 447 1.19 33.95 14.19
C LEU A 447 -0.28 33.54 13.99
N VAL A 448 -0.58 32.25 14.13
CA VAL A 448 -1.97 31.76 14.06
C VAL A 448 -2.78 32.27 15.26
N MET A 449 -2.17 32.32 16.44
CA MET A 449 -2.78 32.88 17.66
C MET A 449 -3.14 34.35 17.48
N ASP A 450 -2.19 35.19 17.04
CA ASP A 450 -2.42 36.62 16.84
C ASP A 450 -3.50 36.88 15.78
N ALA A 451 -3.44 36.14 14.66
CA ALA A 451 -4.45 36.21 13.61
C ALA A 451 -5.85 35.82 14.12
N THR A 452 -5.97 34.66 14.77
CA THR A 452 -7.25 34.16 15.28
C THR A 452 -7.83 35.09 16.34
N LYS A 453 -6.99 35.60 17.25
CA LYS A 453 -7.39 36.58 18.26
C LYS A 453 -7.99 37.83 17.61
N LYS A 454 -7.31 38.43 16.64
CA LYS A 454 -7.82 39.61 15.91
C LYS A 454 -9.14 39.32 15.22
N MET A 455 -9.29 38.14 14.62
CA MET A 455 -10.54 37.74 13.98
C MET A 455 -11.70 37.66 14.98
N VAL A 456 -11.48 37.00 16.11
CA VAL A 456 -12.50 36.81 17.16
C VAL A 456 -12.86 38.15 17.83
N GLU A 457 -11.87 39.01 18.11
CA GLU A 457 -12.08 40.37 18.65
C GLU A 457 -12.89 41.24 17.67
N ARG A 458 -12.61 41.13 16.36
CA ARG A 458 -13.33 41.87 15.32
C ARG A 458 -14.80 41.42 15.19
N LEU A 459 -15.09 40.16 15.50
CA LEU A 459 -16.46 39.64 15.58
C LEU A 459 -17.20 40.06 16.87
N GLY A 460 -16.56 40.85 17.75
CA GLY A 460 -17.18 41.42 18.96
C GLY A 460 -16.96 40.63 20.26
N TYR A 461 -16.21 39.53 20.20
CA TYR A 461 -15.96 38.69 21.37
C TYR A 461 -14.72 39.11 22.15
N ARG A 462 -14.72 38.90 23.47
CA ARG A 462 -13.53 39.03 24.31
C ARG A 462 -12.66 37.78 24.16
N VAL A 463 -11.36 37.94 23.94
CA VAL A 463 -10.44 36.81 23.80
C VAL A 463 -9.59 36.59 25.05
N LEU A 464 -9.56 35.35 25.53
CA LEU A 464 -8.50 34.82 26.40
C LEU A 464 -7.59 33.94 25.55
N ALA A 465 -6.28 33.93 25.84
CA ALA A 465 -5.30 33.19 25.04
C ALA A 465 -4.51 32.22 25.92
N ALA A 466 -4.16 31.07 25.38
CA ALA A 466 -3.25 30.10 25.97
C ALA A 466 -2.39 29.45 24.88
N THR A 467 -1.08 29.37 25.10
CA THR A 467 -0.11 28.82 24.13
C THR A 467 0.17 27.33 24.33
N THR A 468 -0.29 26.77 25.45
CA THR A 468 -0.06 25.38 25.84
C THR A 468 -1.30 24.77 26.48
N GLY A 469 -1.37 23.44 26.51
CA GLY A 469 -2.43 22.71 27.20
C GLY A 469 -2.46 23.04 28.69
N ALA A 470 -1.31 23.07 29.35
CA ALA A 470 -1.19 23.42 30.76
C ALA A 470 -1.67 24.85 31.07
N GLU A 471 -1.30 25.82 30.23
CA GLU A 471 -1.76 27.20 30.36
C GLU A 471 -3.28 27.30 30.18
N SER A 472 -3.86 26.58 29.22
CA SER A 472 -5.31 26.59 29.00
C SER A 472 -6.08 26.09 30.22
N LEU A 473 -5.60 25.03 30.88
CA LEU A 473 -6.22 24.49 32.09
C LEU A 473 -6.09 25.46 33.27
N LYS A 474 -4.95 26.15 33.37
CA LYS A 474 -4.75 27.20 34.38
C LYS A 474 -5.74 28.34 34.18
N VAL A 475 -5.86 28.86 32.96
CA VAL A 475 -6.82 29.93 32.61
C VAL A 475 -8.25 29.54 32.97
N VAL A 476 -8.69 28.35 32.58
CA VAL A 476 -10.06 27.88 32.85
C VAL A 476 -10.34 27.70 34.35
N SER A 477 -9.31 27.33 35.13
CA SER A 477 -9.43 27.14 36.58
C SER A 477 -9.35 28.43 37.42
N GLU A 478 -8.55 29.41 37.00
CA GLU A 478 -8.27 30.62 37.79
C GLU A 478 -9.14 31.82 37.38
N TYR A 479 -9.53 31.90 36.11
CA TYR A 479 -10.36 33.00 35.62
C TYR A 479 -11.75 32.96 36.28
N GLN A 480 -12.16 34.07 36.88
CA GLN A 480 -13.41 34.15 37.66
C GLN A 480 -14.65 34.49 36.82
N GLY A 481 -14.47 34.96 35.57
CA GLY A 481 -15.59 35.27 34.67
C GLY A 481 -16.08 34.04 33.89
N ASP A 482 -17.14 34.21 33.11
CA ASP A 482 -17.63 33.18 32.19
C ASP A 482 -16.71 33.03 30.98
N ILE A 483 -16.58 31.79 30.51
CA ILE A 483 -15.89 31.43 29.27
C ILE A 483 -16.94 30.65 28.48
N ASP A 484 -17.45 31.26 27.41
CA ASP A 484 -18.60 30.74 26.68
C ASP A 484 -18.19 29.66 25.68
N LEU A 485 -16.98 29.80 25.12
CA LEU A 485 -16.46 28.89 24.10
C LEU A 485 -14.93 28.80 24.16
N ALA A 486 -14.38 27.64 23.84
CA ALA A 486 -12.96 27.45 23.59
C ALA A 486 -12.71 27.01 22.14
N ILE A 487 -11.68 27.59 21.52
CA ILE A 487 -11.13 27.15 20.24
C ILE A 487 -9.82 26.42 20.57
N LEU A 488 -9.78 25.11 20.34
CA LEU A 488 -8.70 24.23 20.77
C LEU A 488 -7.93 23.65 19.58
N ASP A 489 -6.65 23.98 19.43
CA ASP A 489 -5.76 23.18 18.57
C ASP A 489 -5.50 21.80 19.19
N ILE A 490 -5.43 20.80 18.33
CA ILE A 490 -5.15 19.40 18.63
C ILE A 490 -3.66 19.17 18.86
N GLN A 491 -2.80 19.92 18.18
CA GLN A 491 -1.35 19.80 18.27
C GLN A 491 -0.79 20.94 19.12
N LEU A 492 -0.66 20.72 20.42
CA LEU A 492 0.09 21.60 21.33
C LEU A 492 1.39 20.91 21.75
N PRO A 493 2.43 21.68 22.13
CA PRO A 493 3.76 21.16 22.41
C PRO A 493 3.85 20.27 23.66
N ASP A 494 2.95 20.46 24.63
CA ASP A 494 2.97 19.82 25.95
C ASP A 494 1.93 18.71 26.12
N MET A 495 0.76 18.86 25.49
CA MET A 495 -0.37 17.95 25.62
C MET A 495 -1.16 17.83 24.33
N HIS A 496 -1.69 16.64 24.02
CA HIS A 496 -2.60 16.50 22.88
C HIS A 496 -4.01 16.99 23.24
N GLY A 497 -4.72 17.55 22.25
CA GLY A 497 -6.10 18.04 22.43
C GLY A 497 -7.06 17.02 23.07
N LYS A 498 -6.87 15.72 22.80
CA LYS A 498 -7.66 14.62 23.38
C LYS A 498 -7.51 14.48 24.90
N ASP A 499 -6.38 14.89 25.44
CA ASP A 499 -6.09 14.84 26.88
C ASP A 499 -6.52 16.13 27.58
N ILE A 500 -6.66 17.22 26.81
CA ILE A 500 -7.07 18.54 27.28
C ILE A 500 -8.59 18.62 27.39
N TYR A 501 -9.33 18.18 26.36
CA TYR A 501 -10.79 18.31 26.31
C TYR A 501 -11.52 17.73 27.55
N PRO A 502 -11.26 16.49 28.00
CA PRO A 502 -11.92 15.96 29.20
C PRO A 502 -11.60 16.76 30.47
N ARG A 503 -10.42 17.40 30.53
CA ARG A 503 -10.01 18.22 31.66
C ARG A 503 -10.69 19.59 31.62
N LEU A 504 -10.85 20.19 30.44
CA LEU A 504 -11.65 21.42 30.26
C LEU A 504 -13.08 21.19 30.76
N MET A 505 -13.70 20.08 30.33
CA MET A 505 -15.06 19.73 30.77
C MET A 505 -15.16 19.47 32.28
N ARG A 506 -14.09 18.96 32.91
CA ARG A 506 -14.06 18.76 34.37
C ARG A 506 -14.04 20.08 35.15
N TYR A 507 -13.34 21.10 34.65
CA TYR A 507 -13.32 22.42 35.29
C TYR A 507 -14.57 23.24 34.97
N ARG A 508 -15.07 23.16 33.73
CA ARG A 508 -16.26 23.89 33.27
C ARG A 508 -17.14 23.00 32.39
N PRO A 509 -18.10 22.26 32.98
CA PRO A 509 -18.97 21.33 32.25
C PRO A 509 -19.90 21.97 31.20
N GLY A 510 -20.13 23.30 31.29
CA GLY A 510 -20.95 24.03 30.32
C GLY A 510 -20.16 24.76 29.23
N LEU A 511 -18.83 24.60 29.21
CA LEU A 511 -17.97 25.22 28.20
C LEU A 511 -18.16 24.51 26.85
N LYS A 512 -18.46 25.28 25.80
CA LYS A 512 -18.50 24.77 24.43
C LYS A 512 -17.09 24.70 23.85
N VAL A 513 -16.77 23.69 23.05
CA VAL A 513 -15.45 23.54 22.44
C VAL A 513 -15.54 23.34 20.93
N ILE A 514 -14.86 24.21 20.20
CA ILE A 514 -14.53 24.05 18.80
C ILE A 514 -13.14 23.45 18.71
N VAL A 515 -13.00 22.34 18.00
CA VAL A 515 -11.70 21.74 17.71
C VAL A 515 -11.16 22.30 16.40
N CYS A 516 -9.94 22.82 16.42
CA CYS A 516 -9.24 23.34 15.24
C CYS A 516 -8.11 22.41 14.81
N SER A 517 -7.95 22.22 13.49
CA SER A 517 -6.80 21.47 12.97
C SER A 517 -6.41 21.89 11.57
N GLY A 518 -5.11 21.88 11.26
CA GLY A 518 -4.59 21.90 9.89
C GLY A 518 -4.86 20.62 9.11
N TYR A 519 -5.38 19.58 9.75
CA TYR A 519 -5.86 18.35 9.09
C TYR A 519 -7.38 18.41 8.86
N SER A 520 -7.92 17.50 8.06
CA SER A 520 -9.36 17.21 8.07
C SER A 520 -9.79 16.74 9.48
N ILE A 521 -11.10 16.56 9.72
CA ILE A 521 -11.75 16.20 11.02
C ILE A 521 -11.27 14.87 11.65
N GLU A 522 -10.19 14.30 11.15
CA GLU A 522 -9.76 12.93 11.34
C GLU A 522 -8.69 12.79 12.43
N GLY A 523 -8.72 11.66 13.14
CA GLY A 523 -7.70 11.32 14.13
C GLY A 523 -8.08 11.87 15.50
N PRO A 524 -7.17 12.55 16.24
CA PRO A 524 -7.49 13.02 17.58
C PRO A 524 -8.67 14.02 17.60
N ALA A 525 -8.97 14.70 16.47
CA ALA A 525 -10.13 15.59 16.36
C ALA A 525 -11.46 14.85 16.54
N GLN A 526 -11.63 13.73 15.82
CA GLN A 526 -12.84 12.91 15.89
C GLN A 526 -13.01 12.26 17.26
N GLU A 527 -11.91 11.88 17.92
CA GLU A 527 -11.96 11.35 19.30
C GLU A 527 -12.51 12.41 20.27
N ILE A 528 -12.13 13.68 20.09
CA ILE A 528 -12.63 14.80 20.89
C ILE A 528 -14.10 15.11 20.58
N LEU A 529 -14.51 15.08 19.31
CA LEU A 529 -15.92 15.25 18.91
C LEU A 529 -16.79 14.13 19.47
N ASN A 530 -16.34 12.87 19.36
CA ASN A 530 -17.03 11.72 19.95
C ASN A 530 -17.10 11.81 21.47
N ALA A 531 -16.13 12.45 22.11
CA ALA A 531 -16.13 12.72 23.55
C ALA A 531 -17.08 13.86 23.96
N GLY A 532 -17.66 14.59 22.99
CA GLY A 532 -18.71 15.58 23.22
C GLY A 532 -18.41 16.98 22.69
N ALA A 533 -17.26 17.23 22.06
CA ALA A 533 -16.99 18.54 21.47
C ALA A 533 -17.98 18.85 20.35
N GLU A 534 -18.43 20.09 20.29
CA GLU A 534 -19.64 20.44 19.56
C GLU A 534 -19.39 20.79 18.10
N ALA A 535 -18.18 21.25 17.76
CA ALA A 535 -17.87 21.62 16.39
C ALA A 535 -16.38 21.42 16.04
N PHE A 536 -16.12 21.39 14.74
CA PHE A 536 -14.79 21.31 14.15
C PHE A 536 -14.59 22.43 13.14
N LEU A 537 -13.40 23.02 13.12
CA LEU A 537 -12.99 24.04 12.17
C LEU A 537 -11.64 23.67 11.55
N GLN A 538 -11.63 23.47 10.24
CA GLN A 538 -10.42 23.14 9.50
C GLN A 538 -9.61 24.41 9.19
N LYS A 539 -8.32 24.40 9.50
CA LYS A 539 -7.36 25.43 9.06
C LYS A 539 -6.89 25.12 7.63
N PRO A 540 -6.76 26.14 6.76
CA PRO A 540 -7.14 27.53 6.99
C PRO A 540 -8.67 27.72 6.95
N PHE A 541 -9.19 28.55 7.87
CA PHE A 541 -10.59 28.97 7.89
C PHE A 541 -10.70 30.47 7.59
N SER A 542 -11.77 30.87 6.91
CA SER A 542 -12.07 32.29 6.67
C SER A 542 -12.79 32.93 7.85
N MET A 543 -12.82 34.26 7.89
CA MET A 543 -13.65 35.02 8.84
C MET A 543 -15.11 34.58 8.79
N ALA A 544 -15.67 34.39 7.59
CA ALA A 544 -17.05 33.96 7.42
C ALA A 544 -17.30 32.57 8.01
N ALA A 545 -16.36 31.64 7.82
CA ALA A 545 -16.45 30.29 8.39
C ALA A 545 -16.40 30.33 9.93
N LEU A 546 -15.46 31.09 10.50
CA LEU A 546 -15.34 31.28 11.94
C LEU A 546 -16.59 31.94 12.54
N SER A 547 -17.06 33.03 11.91
CA SER A 547 -18.26 33.76 12.31
C SER A 547 -19.49 32.84 12.34
N ARG A 548 -19.71 32.04 11.28
CA ARG A 548 -20.82 31.09 11.21
C ARG A 548 -20.78 30.08 12.36
N VAL A 549 -19.63 29.49 12.64
CA VAL A 549 -19.52 28.50 13.73
C VAL A 549 -19.74 29.17 15.08
N LEU A 550 -19.17 30.36 15.32
CA LEU A 550 -19.38 31.09 16.58
C LEU A 550 -20.84 31.48 16.78
N HIS A 551 -21.52 31.98 15.75
CA HIS A 551 -22.96 32.31 15.80
C HIS A 551 -23.83 31.09 16.09
N HIS A 552 -23.57 29.98 15.39
CA HIS A 552 -24.29 28.73 15.61
C HIS A 552 -24.11 28.23 17.05
N MET A 553 -22.86 28.25 17.52
CA MET A 553 -22.50 27.76 18.85
C MET A 553 -23.04 28.64 19.98
N LEU A 554 -23.07 29.96 19.80
CA LEU A 554 -23.51 30.90 20.83
C LEU A 554 -24.99 31.30 20.71
N GLY A 555 -25.71 30.74 19.73
CA GLY A 555 -27.17 30.80 19.67
C GLY A 555 -27.77 32.12 19.17
N ILE A 556 -27.05 32.88 18.32
CA ILE A 556 -27.51 34.18 17.79
C ILE A 556 -28.39 33.98 16.54
N VAL A 557 -29.39 33.11 16.61
CA VAL A 557 -30.40 32.97 15.56
C VAL A 557 -31.67 33.63 16.06
N GLU A 558 -32.08 34.76 15.45
CA GLU A 558 -33.49 35.18 15.53
C GLU A 558 -34.35 34.04 14.97
N GLU A 559 -35.14 33.41 15.82
CA GLU A 559 -36.11 32.39 15.42
C GLU A 559 -37.07 32.93 14.35
N PRO A 560 -37.28 32.21 13.23
CA PRO A 560 -38.59 32.08 12.66
C PRO A 560 -39.23 30.82 13.25
N ALA A 561 -40.37 31.02 13.90
CA ALA A 561 -41.17 29.98 14.53
C ALA A 561 -41.45 28.78 13.59
N SER A 562 -40.92 27.61 13.93
CA SER A 562 -41.66 26.35 14.09
C SER A 562 -40.70 25.15 14.02
N ILE A 563 -40.47 24.51 15.17
CA ILE A 563 -40.00 23.13 15.20
C ILE A 563 -40.95 22.37 16.12
N ALA A 564 -41.70 21.45 15.52
CA ALA A 564 -42.51 20.48 16.24
C ALA A 564 -41.60 19.62 17.11
N ARG A 565 -41.88 19.62 18.42
CA ARG A 565 -41.28 18.69 19.37
C ARG A 565 -41.75 17.27 19.03
N VAL A 566 -40.82 16.35 18.85
CA VAL A 566 -41.10 14.91 18.94
C VAL A 566 -40.55 14.44 20.29
N GLN A 567 -41.45 13.83 21.06
CA GLN A 567 -41.24 13.27 22.40
C GLN A 567 -40.32 12.05 22.40
#